data_AF-A0A2M8Q818-F1
#
_entry.id   AF-A0A2M8Q818-F1
#
_cell.length_a   1.000
_cell.length_b   1.000
_cell.length_c   1.000
_cell.angle_alpha   90.00
_cell.angle_beta   90.00
_cell.angle_gamma   90.00
#
_symmetry.space_group_name_H-M   'P 1'
#
loop_
_entity.id
_entity.type
_entity.pdbx_description
1 polymer ?
#
loop_
_entity_poly.entity_id
_entity_poly.type
_entity_poly.pdbx_seq_one_letter_code
_entity_poly.pdbx_strand_id
1 'polypeptide(L)'
;AGVKTSIPFHIGLMDSPRFQWGQFDTQFLNTYTPLSVPGSEDDERLAAIVGAFLARRALAPIDTITETANAITRAHDLSKRIDIRDNASEVGRLAATFNAMLDRIQQLFQAQERLIGDVSHELRTPLTTIQGNIELLQRMAAAPHGNNNLSHAEVAELLQESLNEVKAESERMNKMIS
;
A
#
# COMPACT_ATOMS: atom_id res chain seq x y z
N ALA A 1 29.71 22.16 63.15
CA ALA A 1 30.72 22.69 62.22
C ALA A 1 30.50 22.04 60.86
N GLY A 2 30.30 22.84 59.82
CA GLY A 2 29.98 22.34 58.48
C GLY A 2 29.61 23.51 57.57
N VAL A 3 30.62 24.22 57.10
CA VAL A 3 30.51 25.33 56.14
C VAL A 3 30.02 24.77 54.81
N LYS A 4 28.84 25.21 54.35
CA LYS A 4 28.35 24.95 53.00
C LYS A 4 28.46 26.25 52.20
N THR A 5 29.61 26.42 51.55
CA THR A 5 29.77 27.33 50.43
C THR A 5 28.86 26.83 49.29
N SER A 6 27.94 27.67 48.83
CA SER A 6 27.26 27.48 47.56
C SER A 6 27.34 28.76 46.76
N ILE A 7 28.06 28.64 45.66
CA ILE A 7 28.25 29.60 44.58
C ILE A 7 26.87 29.86 43.94
N PRO A 8 26.47 31.11 43.66
CA PRO A 8 25.25 31.35 42.90
C PRO A 8 25.53 31.10 41.41
N PHE A 9 24.88 30.08 40.83
CA PHE A 9 24.68 29.96 39.39
C PHE A 9 23.34 30.60 39.06
N HIS A 10 23.36 31.75 38.38
CA HIS A 10 22.15 32.35 37.81
C HIS A 10 21.71 31.52 36.61
N ILE A 11 20.67 30.70 36.78
CA ILE A 11 19.82 30.26 35.69
C ILE A 11 18.50 30.99 35.89
N GLY A 12 18.24 31.97 35.02
CA GLY A 12 16.95 32.63 34.95
C GLY A 12 15.89 31.61 34.57
N LEU A 13 15.15 31.12 35.56
CA LEU A 13 13.85 30.52 35.33
C LEU A 13 12.91 31.67 34.98
N MET A 14 12.63 31.79 33.68
CA MET A 14 11.58 32.65 33.16
C MET A 14 10.25 32.06 33.67
N ASP A 15 9.59 32.77 34.59
CA ASP A 15 8.27 32.42 35.11
C ASP A 15 7.29 32.35 33.92
N SER A 16 6.81 31.15 33.62
CA SER A 16 5.72 30.95 32.68
C SER A 16 4.46 31.59 33.26
N PRO A 17 3.81 32.55 32.59
CA PRO A 17 2.60 33.16 33.13
C PRO A 17 1.49 32.11 33.19
N ARG A 18 0.97 31.86 34.40
CA ARG A 18 -0.24 31.06 34.61
C ARG A 18 -1.39 31.80 33.91
N PHE A 19 -1.77 31.31 32.74
CA PHE A 19 -2.86 31.88 31.96
C PHE A 19 -4.17 31.66 32.72
N GLN A 20 -4.69 32.74 33.32
CA GLN A 20 -5.92 32.72 34.12
C GLN A 20 -7.13 32.75 33.19
N TRP A 21 -7.67 31.58 32.84
CA TRP A 21 -8.85 31.41 31.98
C TRP A 21 -10.18 31.98 32.57
N GLY A 22 -10.14 32.70 33.69
CA GLY A 22 -11.33 33.09 34.48
C GLY A 22 -11.80 34.54 34.33
N GLN A 23 -11.09 35.39 33.57
CA GLN A 23 -11.46 36.81 33.38
C GLN A 23 -11.43 37.27 31.92
N PHE A 24 -11.95 36.44 31.00
CA PHE A 24 -12.40 36.97 29.73
C PHE A 24 -13.65 37.81 30.00
N ASP A 25 -13.40 39.07 30.38
CA ASP A 25 -14.43 40.05 30.65
C ASP A 25 -15.35 40.14 29.43
N THR A 26 -16.62 39.77 29.61
CA THR A 26 -17.62 39.80 28.55
C THR A 26 -17.89 41.22 28.07
N GLN A 27 -17.39 42.24 28.77
CA GLN A 27 -17.36 43.63 28.30
C GLN A 27 -16.54 43.84 27.02
N PHE A 28 -15.52 43.01 26.72
CA PHE A 28 -14.78 43.11 25.45
C PHE A 28 -15.63 42.73 24.23
N LEU A 29 -16.55 41.77 24.40
CA LEU A 29 -17.47 41.34 23.33
C LEU A 29 -18.71 42.24 23.23
N ASN A 30 -19.02 43.02 24.27
CA ASN A 30 -20.21 43.88 24.31
C ASN A 30 -19.94 45.36 23.94
N THR A 31 -18.67 45.73 23.72
CA THR A 31 -18.29 47.08 23.25
C THR A 31 -18.35 47.20 21.72
N TYR A 32 -18.48 46.08 21.00
CA TYR A 32 -18.90 46.06 19.60
C TYR A 32 -20.41 45.81 19.54
N THR A 33 -21.21 46.71 20.09
CA THR A 33 -22.54 46.92 19.48
C THR A 33 -22.23 47.59 18.15
N PRO A 34 -22.37 46.90 16.99
CA PRO A 34 -22.16 47.59 15.73
C PRO A 34 -23.16 48.73 15.74
N LEU A 35 -22.68 49.97 15.57
CA LEU A 35 -23.52 51.05 15.13
C LEU A 35 -24.14 50.52 13.85
N SER A 36 -25.39 50.05 13.94
CA SER A 36 -26.10 49.43 12.84
C SER A 36 -26.26 50.53 11.80
N VAL A 37 -25.31 50.61 10.89
CA VAL A 37 -25.43 51.42 9.69
C VAL A 37 -26.55 50.72 8.93
N PRO A 38 -27.74 51.34 8.78
CA PRO A 38 -28.83 50.71 8.04
C PRO A 38 -28.31 50.42 6.62
N GLY A 39 -28.06 49.13 6.32
CA GLY A 39 -27.39 48.66 5.10
C GLY A 39 -26.30 47.59 5.29
N SER A 40 -25.81 47.31 6.51
CA SER A 40 -24.67 46.39 6.74
C SER A 40 -25.00 44.89 6.83
N GLU A 41 -26.27 44.49 6.91
CA GLU A 41 -26.67 43.07 6.87
C GLU A 41 -26.32 42.43 5.52
N ASP A 42 -26.32 43.23 4.46
CA ASP A 42 -26.00 42.77 3.11
C ASP A 42 -24.50 42.48 2.96
N ASP A 43 -23.63 43.25 3.63
CA ASP A 43 -22.18 43.09 3.55
C ASP A 43 -21.69 41.80 4.22
N GLU A 44 -22.24 41.46 5.39
CA GLU A 44 -21.93 40.20 6.08
C GLU A 44 -22.38 38.97 5.26
N ARG A 45 -23.58 39.07 4.66
CA ARG A 45 -24.11 38.01 3.79
C ARG A 45 -23.29 37.89 2.52
N LEU A 46 -22.84 39.01 1.94
CA LEU A 46 -21.99 39.03 0.76
C LEU A 46 -20.65 38.36 1.05
N ALA A 47 -20.03 38.68 2.19
CA ALA A 47 -18.80 38.03 2.64
C ALA A 47 -18.99 36.52 2.84
N ALA A 48 -20.11 36.09 3.44
CA ALA A 48 -20.42 34.67 3.60
C ALA A 48 -20.63 33.95 2.26
N ILE A 49 -21.34 34.56 1.30
CA ILE A 49 -21.57 34.00 -0.04
C ILE A 49 -20.25 33.88 -0.80
N VAL A 50 -19.43 34.93 -0.80
CA VAL A 50 -18.12 34.95 -1.46
C VAL A 50 -17.19 33.92 -0.82
N GLY A 51 -17.13 33.86 0.51
CA GLY A 51 -16.34 32.86 1.23
C GLY A 51 -16.75 31.43 0.89
N ALA A 52 -18.06 31.13 0.89
CA ALA A 52 -18.58 29.82 0.52
C ALA A 52 -18.29 29.48 -0.96
N PHE A 53 -18.38 30.45 -1.87
CA PHE A 53 -18.05 30.27 -3.28
C PHE A 53 -16.56 29.96 -3.47
N LEU A 54 -15.67 30.72 -2.83
CA LEU A 54 -14.22 30.49 -2.89
C LEU A 54 -13.82 29.15 -2.29
N ALA A 55 -14.39 28.78 -1.13
CA ALA A 55 -14.16 27.48 -0.52
C ALA A 55 -14.58 26.35 -1.46
N ARG A 56 -15.80 26.40 -2.02
CA ARG A 56 -16.26 25.41 -3.00
C ARG A 56 -15.34 25.32 -4.22
N ARG A 57 -14.88 26.46 -4.73
CA ARG A 57 -13.95 26.51 -5.88
C ARG A 57 -12.60 25.87 -5.56
N ALA A 58 -12.09 26.09 -4.36
CA ALA A 58 -10.80 25.56 -3.89
C ALA A 58 -10.86 24.05 -3.56
N LEU A 59 -12.00 23.58 -3.03
CA LEU A 59 -12.21 22.17 -2.68
C LEU A 59 -12.69 21.31 -3.86
N ALA A 60 -13.26 21.88 -4.92
CA ALA A 60 -13.75 21.13 -6.08
C ALA A 60 -12.76 20.08 -6.66
N PRO A 61 -11.43 20.30 -6.73
CA PRO A 61 -10.51 19.29 -7.24
C PRO A 61 -10.35 18.06 -6.34
N ILE A 62 -10.74 18.12 -5.05
CA ILE A 62 -10.73 16.96 -4.14
C ILE A 62 -11.79 15.94 -4.54
N ASP A 63 -12.92 16.39 -5.08
CA ASP A 63 -13.95 15.49 -5.60
C ASP A 63 -13.41 14.72 -6.81
N THR A 64 -12.63 15.37 -7.69
CA THR A 64 -11.96 14.72 -8.82
C THR A 64 -10.95 13.66 -8.38
N ILE A 65 -10.17 13.93 -7.33
CA ILE A 65 -9.25 12.94 -6.72
C ILE A 65 -10.05 11.72 -6.24
N THR A 66 -11.12 11.97 -5.48
CA THR A 66 -12.00 10.93 -4.91
C THR A 66 -12.67 10.08 -6.00
N GLU A 67 -13.20 10.73 -7.03
CA GLU A 67 -13.84 10.06 -8.17
C GLU A 67 -12.86 9.19 -8.94
N THR A 68 -11.65 9.70 -9.18
CA THR A 68 -10.58 8.96 -9.87
C THR A 68 -10.15 7.75 -9.05
N ALA A 69 -9.93 7.92 -7.73
CA ALA A 69 -9.60 6.82 -6.83
C ALA A 69 -10.70 5.76 -6.81
N ASN A 70 -11.97 6.17 -6.73
CA ASN A 70 -13.10 5.25 -6.79
C ASN A 70 -13.21 4.54 -8.15
N ALA A 71 -12.90 5.22 -9.25
CA ALA A 71 -12.89 4.62 -10.58
C ALA A 71 -11.78 3.58 -10.74
N ILE A 72 -10.59 3.85 -10.20
CA ILE A 72 -9.47 2.89 -10.14
C ILE A 72 -9.88 1.63 -9.40
N THR A 73 -10.43 1.78 -8.18
CA THR A 73 -10.86 0.65 -7.35
C THR A 73 -11.95 -0.18 -8.02
N ARG A 74 -12.96 0.45 -8.63
CA ARG A 74 -14.05 -0.29 -9.33
C ARG A 74 -13.55 -1.02 -10.56
N ALA A 75 -12.74 -0.35 -11.39
CA ALA A 75 -12.27 -0.91 -12.66
C ALA A 75 -11.08 -1.88 -12.50
N HIS A 76 -10.49 -1.98 -11.31
CA HIS A 76 -9.21 -2.67 -11.07
C HIS A 76 -8.10 -2.19 -12.01
N ASP A 77 -8.20 -0.92 -12.43
CA ASP A 77 -7.33 -0.32 -13.43
C ASP A 77 -6.44 0.74 -12.78
N LEU A 78 -5.26 0.28 -12.36
CA LEU A 78 -4.23 1.13 -11.77
C LEU A 78 -3.53 2.01 -12.81
N SER A 79 -3.87 1.97 -14.10
CA SER A 79 -3.23 2.82 -15.13
C SER A 79 -3.79 4.25 -15.15
N LYS A 80 -4.98 4.46 -14.57
CA LYS A 80 -5.56 5.81 -14.46
C LYS A 80 -4.75 6.66 -13.49
N ARG A 81 -4.66 7.95 -13.81
CA ARG A 81 -3.96 8.95 -13.01
C ARG A 81 -4.89 10.11 -12.74
N ILE A 82 -4.63 10.80 -11.64
CA ILE A 82 -5.32 12.03 -11.30
C ILE A 82 -4.68 13.14 -12.12
N ASP A 83 -5.48 13.79 -12.98
CA ASP A 83 -5.09 14.95 -13.75
C ASP A 83 -5.59 16.23 -13.06
N ILE A 84 -4.66 17.01 -12.50
CA ILE A 84 -4.95 18.33 -11.93
C ILE A 84 -4.13 19.36 -12.71
N ARG A 85 -4.83 20.33 -13.29
CA ARG A 85 -4.25 21.41 -14.11
C ARG A 85 -3.25 22.29 -13.36
N ASP A 86 -3.44 22.48 -12.06
CA ASP A 86 -2.58 23.31 -11.22
C ASP A 86 -1.77 22.46 -10.23
N ASN A 87 -0.54 22.13 -10.65
CA ASN A 87 0.41 21.33 -9.89
C ASN A 87 1.13 22.10 -8.77
N ALA A 88 1.03 23.44 -8.74
CA ALA A 88 1.69 24.28 -7.73
C ALA A 88 0.87 24.41 -6.44
N SER A 89 -0.44 24.16 -6.52
CA SER A 89 -1.33 24.12 -5.36
C SER A 89 -1.06 22.95 -4.41
N GLU A 90 -1.46 23.07 -3.14
CA GLU A 90 -1.42 21.96 -2.17
C GLU A 90 -2.18 20.73 -2.66
N VAL A 91 -3.30 20.95 -3.37
CA VAL A 91 -4.12 19.87 -3.95
C VAL A 91 -3.39 19.21 -5.12
N GLY A 92 -2.70 19.99 -5.96
CA GLY A 92 -1.82 19.48 -7.02
C GLY A 92 -0.69 18.61 -6.47
N ARG A 93 -0.04 19.04 -5.36
CA ARG A 93 0.96 18.23 -4.66
C ARG A 93 0.41 16.92 -4.09
N LEU A 94 -0.82 16.95 -3.56
CA LEU A 94 -1.51 15.74 -3.09
C LEU A 94 -1.76 14.76 -4.25
N ALA A 95 -2.27 15.25 -5.38
CA ALA A 95 -2.49 14.44 -6.57
C ALA A 95 -1.18 13.82 -7.10
N ALA A 96 -0.09 14.58 -7.12
CA ALA A 96 1.23 14.06 -7.49
C ALA A 96 1.70 12.95 -6.54
N THR A 97 1.52 13.13 -5.23
CA THR A 97 1.87 12.11 -4.22
C THR A 97 1.01 10.86 -4.39
N PHE A 98 -0.28 11.00 -4.68
CA PHE A 98 -1.16 9.87 -4.93
C PHE A 98 -0.78 9.11 -6.21
N ASN A 99 -0.49 9.81 -7.30
CA ASN A 99 -0.02 9.20 -8.54
C ASN A 99 1.29 8.42 -8.32
N ALA A 100 2.23 8.93 -7.53
CA ALA A 100 3.46 8.20 -7.19
C ALA A 100 3.18 6.92 -6.38
N MET A 101 2.20 6.94 -5.46
CA MET A 101 1.75 5.72 -4.77
C MET A 101 1.12 4.71 -5.75
N LEU A 102 0.28 5.17 -6.68
CA LEU A 102 -0.31 4.31 -7.72
C LEU A 102 0.76 3.66 -8.59
N ASP A 103 1.78 4.42 -9.00
CA ASP A 103 2.91 3.90 -9.77
C ASP A 103 3.63 2.77 -9.01
N ARG A 104 3.85 2.97 -7.71
CA ARG A 104 4.48 1.95 -6.86
C ARG A 104 3.64 0.69 -6.76
N ILE A 105 2.33 0.81 -6.57
CA ILE A 105 1.42 -0.35 -6.50
C ILE A 105 1.39 -1.07 -7.85
N GLN A 106 1.31 -0.34 -8.96
CA GLN A 106 1.31 -0.93 -10.30
C GLN A 106 2.60 -1.72 -10.57
N GLN A 107 3.76 -1.19 -10.19
CA GLN A 107 5.03 -1.91 -10.30
C GLN A 107 5.06 -3.20 -9.46
N LEU A 108 4.55 -3.14 -8.23
CA LEU A 108 4.47 -4.31 -7.35
C LEU A 108 3.55 -5.39 -7.95
N PHE A 109 2.40 -5.00 -8.48
CA PHE A 109 1.47 -5.93 -9.12
C PHE A 109 2.07 -6.58 -10.36
N GLN A 110 2.70 -5.79 -11.24
CA GLN A 110 3.41 -6.33 -12.42
C GLN A 110 4.56 -7.26 -12.06
N ALA A 111 5.27 -7.00 -10.95
CA ALA A 111 6.31 -7.90 -10.45
C ALA A 111 5.70 -9.20 -9.90
N GLN A 112 4.58 -9.10 -9.18
CA GLN A 112 3.84 -10.25 -8.67
C GLN A 112 3.30 -11.14 -9.80
N GLU A 113 2.71 -10.56 -10.85
CA GLU A 113 2.22 -11.32 -12.01
C GLU A 113 3.36 -12.08 -12.71
N ARG A 114 4.50 -11.42 -12.91
CA ARG A 114 5.70 -12.05 -13.48
C ARG A 114 6.20 -13.18 -12.58
N LEU A 115 6.33 -12.95 -11.28
CA LEU A 115 6.75 -13.98 -10.33
C LEU A 115 5.81 -15.19 -10.36
N ILE A 116 4.49 -14.97 -10.36
CA ILE A 116 3.51 -16.07 -10.44
C ILE A 116 3.65 -16.82 -11.75
N GLY A 117 3.84 -16.11 -12.87
CA GLY A 117 4.09 -16.71 -14.18
C GLY A 117 5.34 -17.57 -14.17
N ASP A 118 6.46 -17.02 -13.71
CA ASP A 118 7.75 -17.69 -13.66
C ASP A 118 7.70 -18.92 -12.75
N VAL A 119 7.16 -18.79 -11.54
CA VAL A 119 6.96 -19.92 -10.62
C VAL A 119 6.05 -20.99 -11.22
N SER A 120 4.97 -20.59 -11.90
CA SER A 120 4.07 -21.55 -12.56
C SER A 120 4.77 -22.31 -13.68
N HIS A 121 5.67 -21.65 -14.42
CA HIS A 121 6.46 -22.28 -15.46
C HIS A 121 7.54 -23.20 -14.88
N GLU A 122 8.26 -22.75 -13.86
CA GLU A 122 9.30 -23.53 -13.18
C GLU A 122 8.73 -24.74 -12.43
N LEU A 123 7.50 -24.68 -11.91
CA LEU A 123 6.84 -25.81 -11.27
C LEU A 123 6.18 -26.79 -12.26
N ARG A 124 5.87 -26.35 -13.49
CA ARG A 124 5.23 -27.24 -14.48
C ARG A 124 6.16 -28.37 -14.88
N THR A 125 7.42 -28.07 -15.16
CA THR A 125 8.44 -29.05 -15.55
C THR A 125 8.62 -30.17 -14.51
N PRO A 126 8.95 -29.90 -13.23
CA PRO A 126 9.10 -30.93 -12.21
C PRO A 126 7.84 -31.77 -12.06
N LEU A 127 6.67 -31.13 -12.10
CA LEU A 127 5.39 -31.82 -11.99
C LEU A 127 5.16 -32.78 -13.16
N THR A 128 5.47 -32.37 -14.39
CA THR A 128 5.40 -33.25 -15.57
C THR A 128 6.37 -34.42 -15.45
N THR A 129 7.60 -34.22 -14.96
CA THR A 129 8.57 -35.30 -14.73
C THR A 129 8.05 -36.31 -13.69
N ILE A 130 7.52 -35.84 -12.57
CA ILE A 130 6.96 -36.70 -11.52
C ILE A 130 5.75 -37.48 -12.07
N GLN A 131 4.85 -36.83 -12.82
CA GLN A 131 3.71 -37.49 -13.45
C GLN A 131 4.14 -38.56 -14.46
N GLY A 132 5.11 -38.27 -15.32
CA GLY A 132 5.65 -39.24 -16.28
C GLY A 132 6.27 -40.46 -15.59
N ASN A 133 7.00 -40.25 -14.51
CA ASN A 133 7.54 -41.32 -13.68
C ASN A 133 6.42 -42.17 -13.04
N ILE A 134 5.40 -41.53 -12.46
CA ILE A 134 4.24 -42.26 -11.90
C ILE A 134 3.52 -43.08 -12.97
N GLU A 135 3.31 -42.54 -14.17
CA GLU A 135 2.69 -43.27 -15.28
C GLU A 135 3.53 -44.50 -15.69
N LEU A 136 4.86 -44.37 -15.73
CA LEU A 136 5.77 -45.48 -16.01
C LEU A 136 5.63 -46.59 -14.95
N LEU A 137 5.66 -46.20 -13.67
CA LEU A 137 5.46 -47.12 -12.53
C LEU A 137 4.12 -47.84 -12.60
N GLN A 138 3.04 -47.13 -12.93
CA GLN A 138 1.70 -47.71 -13.07
C GLN A 138 1.65 -48.73 -14.22
N ARG A 139 2.27 -48.45 -15.36
CA ARG A 139 2.33 -49.38 -16.51
C ARG A 139 3.09 -50.66 -16.15
N MET A 140 4.18 -50.55 -15.39
CA MET A 140 4.95 -51.70 -14.89
C MET A 140 4.13 -52.54 -13.90
N ALA A 141 3.46 -51.89 -12.94
CA ALA A 141 2.62 -52.56 -11.95
C ALA A 141 1.40 -53.25 -12.58
N ALA A 142 0.84 -52.66 -13.65
CA ALA A 142 -0.30 -53.22 -14.39
C ALA A 142 0.08 -54.33 -15.39
N ALA A 143 1.38 -54.51 -15.69
CA ALA A 143 1.89 -55.57 -16.55
C ALA A 143 2.80 -56.60 -15.83
N PRO A 144 2.35 -57.30 -14.76
CA PRO A 144 3.22 -58.25 -14.04
C PRO A 144 3.68 -59.44 -14.90
N HIS A 145 2.87 -59.89 -15.88
CA HIS A 145 3.12 -61.13 -16.64
C HIS A 145 2.61 -61.10 -18.11
N GLY A 146 2.65 -59.95 -18.81
CA GLY A 146 2.07 -59.82 -20.15
C GLY A 146 3.04 -59.33 -21.22
N ASN A 147 3.54 -60.24 -22.06
CA ASN A 147 4.15 -60.04 -23.39
C ASN A 147 5.39 -59.13 -23.55
N ASN A 148 5.99 -58.63 -22.47
CA ASN A 148 7.14 -57.73 -22.56
C ASN A 148 8.43 -58.50 -22.20
N ASN A 149 9.41 -58.52 -23.13
CA ASN A 149 10.72 -59.17 -22.98
C ASN A 149 11.64 -58.59 -21.88
N LEU A 150 11.10 -57.75 -20.98
CA LEU A 150 11.88 -57.10 -19.93
C LEU A 150 12.10 -58.11 -18.79
N SER A 151 13.37 -58.38 -18.52
CA SER A 151 13.80 -59.15 -17.36
C SER A 151 13.44 -58.42 -16.06
N HIS A 152 13.31 -59.16 -14.95
CA HIS A 152 13.07 -58.57 -13.63
C HIS A 152 14.18 -57.59 -13.22
N ALA A 153 15.40 -57.78 -13.75
CA ALA A 153 16.53 -56.89 -13.53
C ALA A 153 16.33 -55.53 -14.23
N GLU A 154 15.86 -55.51 -15.47
CA GLU A 154 15.58 -54.27 -16.22
C GLU A 154 14.42 -53.49 -15.60
N VAL A 155 13.39 -54.19 -15.10
CA VAL A 155 12.30 -53.53 -14.36
C VAL A 155 12.84 -52.91 -13.07
N ALA A 156 13.66 -53.62 -12.30
CA ALA A 156 14.27 -53.09 -11.08
C ALA A 156 15.17 -51.87 -11.35
N GLU A 157 15.91 -51.87 -12.47
CA GLU A 157 16.76 -50.75 -12.89
C GLU A 157 15.93 -49.51 -13.25
N LEU A 158 14.88 -49.65 -14.08
CA LEU A 158 13.99 -48.55 -14.45
C LEU A 158 13.23 -47.97 -13.26
N LEU A 159 12.81 -48.83 -12.32
CA LEU A 159 12.22 -48.39 -11.05
C LEU A 159 13.21 -47.53 -10.26
N GLN A 160 14.46 -47.98 -10.17
CA GLN A 160 15.49 -47.25 -9.43
C GLN A 160 15.84 -45.93 -10.11
N GLU A 161 15.90 -45.89 -11.44
CA GLU A 161 16.10 -44.68 -12.23
C GLU A 161 14.96 -43.68 -12.00
N SER A 162 13.71 -44.13 -12.11
CA SER A 162 12.52 -43.30 -11.90
C SER A 162 12.48 -42.68 -10.50
N LEU A 163 12.83 -43.47 -9.48
CA LEU A 163 12.90 -43.00 -8.09
C LEU A 163 14.03 -41.99 -7.89
N ASN A 164 15.19 -42.21 -8.52
CA ASN A 164 16.30 -41.27 -8.48
C ASN A 164 15.95 -39.95 -9.17
N GLU A 165 15.21 -39.99 -10.28
CA GLU A 165 14.76 -38.79 -10.99
C GLU A 165 13.76 -37.97 -10.17
N VAL A 166 12.75 -38.62 -9.58
CA VAL A 166 11.79 -37.96 -8.68
C VAL A 166 12.51 -37.34 -7.46
N LYS A 167 13.49 -38.03 -6.89
CA LYS A 167 14.29 -37.51 -5.78
C LYS A 167 15.13 -36.31 -6.20
N ALA A 168 15.83 -36.39 -7.34
CA ALA A 168 16.63 -35.30 -7.87
C ALA A 168 15.77 -34.06 -8.14
N GLU A 169 14.55 -34.26 -8.64
CA GLU A 169 13.63 -33.16 -8.91
C GLU A 169 13.09 -32.50 -7.63
N SER A 170 12.82 -33.30 -6.59
CA SER A 170 12.49 -32.79 -5.25
C SER A 170 13.63 -31.95 -4.65
N GLU A 171 14.88 -32.42 -4.77
CA GLU A 171 16.07 -31.68 -4.32
C GLU A 171 16.24 -30.36 -5.08
N ARG A 172 15.97 -30.35 -6.39
CA ARG A 172 15.97 -29.12 -7.21
C ARG A 172 14.88 -28.14 -6.77
N MET A 173 13.64 -28.61 -6.57
CA MET A 173 12.54 -27.78 -6.09
C MET A 173 12.84 -27.16 -4.72
N ASN A 174 13.39 -27.95 -3.79
CA ASN A 174 13.78 -27.47 -2.48
C ASN A 174 14.87 -26.38 -2.56
N LYS A 175 15.77 -26.47 -3.54
CA LYS A 175 16.80 -25.46 -3.81
C LYS A 175 16.25 -24.19 -4.46
N MET A 176 15.13 -24.25 -5.18
CA MET A 176 14.49 -23.05 -5.76
C MET A 176 13.72 -22.22 -4.72
N ILE A 177 13.21 -22.88 -3.67
CA ILE A 177 12.38 -22.22 -2.64
C ILE A 177 13.25 -21.67 -1.48
N SER A 178 14.43 -22.25 -1.24
CA SER A 178 15.36 -21.87 -0.16
C SER A 178 16.34 -20.76 -0.56
#